data_AF-A0A9W8P6G4-F1
#
_entry.id   AF-A0A9W8P6G4-F1
#
_cell.length_a   1.000
_cell.length_b   1.000
_cell.length_c   1.000
_cell.angle_alpha   90.00
_cell.angle_beta   90.00
_cell.angle_gamma   90.00
#
_symmetry.space_group_name_H-M   'P 1'
#
loop_
_entity.id
_entity.type
_entity.pdbx_description
1 polymer ?
#
loop_
_entity_poly.entity_id
_entity_poly.type
_entity_poly.pdbx_seq_one_letter_code
_entity_poly.pdbx_strand_id
1 'polypeptide(L)'
;MGLFSWLRDLLDPNSDNPRPHQQPFYLQTENNADAEVAPPAYTAAPIESFGHSRITFQGTPGLPAELATGSPPCLDLDGISPVFFGSAHFADSSIHPCKIVPALSPSACRVPYGGKEHHHDKAYTLLPFNPETMEFVPTSGGRIPKGKRPIVGGHEKDKNIKLFHAVANVSVRGRIVRVPGKTAPHLSGCNFAWGGIERVFQSNYEIL
;
A
#
# COMPACT_ATOMS: atom_id res chain seq x y z
N MET A 1 -24.83 -48.56 17.70
CA MET A 1 -26.09 -49.32 17.87
C MET A 1 -27.21 -48.32 17.66
N GLY A 2 -27.80 -48.21 16.46
CA GLY A 2 -29.03 -48.92 16.04
C GLY A 2 -30.27 -48.23 16.63
N LEU A 3 -31.44 -48.04 16.00
CA LEU A 3 -32.00 -48.30 14.67
C LEU A 3 -33.48 -47.80 14.74
N PHE A 4 -34.13 -47.53 13.57
CA PHE A 4 -35.59 -47.31 13.30
C PHE A 4 -36.19 -45.92 13.62
N SER A 5 -36.87 -45.17 12.71
CA SER A 5 -37.80 -45.40 11.56
C SER A 5 -39.30 -45.49 11.92
N TRP A 6 -40.15 -45.14 10.93
CA TRP A 6 -41.62 -45.20 10.75
C TRP A 6 -42.36 -43.85 10.92
N LEU A 7 -43.22 -43.34 9.99
CA LEU A 7 -44.07 -43.87 8.89
C LEU A 7 -43.99 -42.95 7.63
N ARG A 8 -43.85 -43.42 6.36
CA ARG A 8 -44.86 -43.94 5.38
C ARG A 8 -46.07 -43.03 5.14
N ASP A 9 -46.68 -42.86 3.97
CA ASP A 9 -46.49 -43.15 2.53
C ASP A 9 -47.77 -42.56 1.88
N LEU A 10 -47.72 -42.02 0.65
CA LEU A 10 -48.79 -42.22 -0.35
C LEU A 10 -48.37 -41.73 -1.74
N LEU A 11 -48.36 -42.71 -2.64
CA LEU A 11 -48.27 -42.72 -4.11
C LEU A 11 -49.58 -42.12 -4.70
N ASP A 12 -49.69 -41.64 -5.94
CA ASP A 12 -49.52 -42.41 -7.18
C ASP A 12 -49.40 -41.51 -8.46
N PRO A 13 -48.88 -42.05 -9.59
CA PRO A 13 -48.48 -41.38 -10.83
C PRO A 13 -49.49 -41.51 -11.99
N ASN A 14 -49.06 -41.01 -13.17
CA ASN A 14 -49.63 -41.14 -14.53
C ASN A 14 -50.76 -40.18 -14.96
N SER A 15 -50.40 -39.23 -15.82
CA SER A 15 -51.11 -39.05 -17.10
C SER A 15 -50.19 -38.48 -18.18
N ASP A 16 -49.96 -39.29 -19.21
CA ASP A 16 -49.24 -39.07 -20.47
C ASP A 16 -49.85 -37.99 -21.39
N ASN A 17 -48.95 -37.19 -22.04
CA ASN A 17 -48.83 -36.78 -23.47
C ASN A 17 -50.08 -36.38 -24.34
N PRO A 18 -49.99 -35.69 -25.52
CA PRO A 18 -48.83 -35.44 -26.39
C PRO A 18 -48.71 -34.05 -27.07
N ARG A 19 -47.57 -33.88 -27.78
CA ARG A 19 -47.20 -32.82 -28.74
C ARG A 19 -48.15 -32.71 -29.95
N PRO A 20 -48.16 -31.56 -30.66
CA PRO A 20 -48.29 -31.55 -32.11
C PRO A 20 -47.03 -31.01 -32.82
N HIS A 21 -46.70 -31.69 -33.92
CA HIS A 21 -45.71 -31.31 -34.92
C HIS A 21 -46.28 -30.23 -35.87
N GLN A 22 -45.46 -29.24 -36.25
CA GLN A 22 -45.60 -28.53 -37.54
C GLN A 22 -44.23 -28.04 -38.05
N GLN A 23 -44.15 -27.94 -39.38
CA GLN A 23 -43.02 -28.12 -40.30
C GLN A 23 -42.15 -26.86 -40.59
N PRO A 24 -41.04 -26.96 -41.38
CA PRO A 24 -39.94 -26.01 -41.39
C PRO A 24 -40.18 -24.83 -42.35
N PHE A 25 -39.73 -23.64 -41.96
CA PHE A 25 -39.62 -22.47 -42.83
C PHE A 25 -38.14 -22.20 -43.15
N TYR A 26 -37.81 -22.17 -44.44
CA TYR A 26 -36.55 -21.65 -44.98
C TYR A 26 -36.67 -20.14 -45.28
N LEU A 27 -35.51 -19.45 -45.29
CA LEU A 27 -35.19 -18.02 -45.55
C LEU A 27 -34.78 -17.32 -44.24
N GLN A 28 -33.64 -16.62 -44.10
CA GLN A 28 -32.67 -16.06 -45.03
C GLN A 28 -31.30 -15.96 -44.32
N THR A 29 -30.22 -16.09 -45.08
CA THR A 29 -28.85 -15.80 -44.64
C THR A 29 -28.67 -14.31 -44.36
N GLU A 30 -28.33 -13.95 -43.13
CA GLU A 30 -27.63 -12.70 -42.84
C GLU A 30 -26.30 -13.02 -42.16
N ASN A 31 -25.23 -12.68 -42.86
CA ASN A 31 -23.88 -12.65 -42.34
C ASN A 31 -23.81 -11.60 -41.23
N ASN A 32 -23.71 -12.02 -39.97
CA ASN A 32 -23.08 -11.20 -38.94
C ASN A 32 -22.05 -12.07 -38.23
N ALA A 33 -20.80 -11.84 -38.59
CA ALA A 33 -19.68 -12.26 -37.78
C ALA A 33 -19.73 -11.43 -36.49
N ASP A 34 -20.42 -11.95 -35.48
CA ASP A 34 -20.21 -11.51 -34.10
C ASP A 34 -18.80 -11.97 -33.71
N ALA A 35 -17.83 -11.11 -34.00
CA ALA A 35 -16.54 -11.17 -33.36
C ALA A 35 -16.80 -11.07 -31.86
N GLU A 36 -16.65 -12.21 -31.18
CA GLU A 36 -16.59 -12.34 -29.74
C GLU A 36 -15.61 -11.29 -29.21
N VAL A 37 -16.15 -10.18 -28.70
CA VAL A 37 -15.35 -9.13 -28.08
C VAL A 37 -14.77 -9.77 -26.82
N ALA A 38 -13.51 -10.17 -26.91
CA ALA A 38 -12.76 -10.65 -25.76
C ALA A 38 -12.95 -9.64 -24.61
N PRO A 39 -13.20 -10.12 -23.37
CA PRO A 39 -13.33 -9.23 -22.24
C PRO A 39 -12.09 -8.34 -22.15
N PRO A 40 -12.23 -7.06 -21.74
CA PRO A 40 -11.10 -6.15 -21.65
C PRO A 40 -9.99 -6.81 -20.85
N ALA A 41 -8.76 -6.69 -21.35
CA ALA A 41 -7.57 -7.18 -20.67
C ALA A 41 -7.63 -6.76 -19.20
N TYR A 42 -7.50 -7.73 -18.28
CA TYR A 42 -7.49 -7.46 -16.84
C TYR A 42 -6.36 -6.48 -16.52
N THR A 43 -6.70 -5.20 -16.37
CA THR A 43 -5.83 -4.22 -15.74
C THR A 43 -5.59 -4.72 -14.32
N ALA A 44 -4.33 -4.89 -13.95
CA ALA A 44 -3.95 -5.27 -12.59
C ALA A 44 -4.73 -4.41 -11.57
N ALA A 45 -5.29 -5.06 -10.54
CA ALA A 45 -6.10 -4.40 -9.52
C ALA A 45 -5.38 -3.16 -8.96
N PRO A 46 -6.10 -2.07 -8.63
CA PRO A 46 -5.50 -0.90 -8.00
C PRO A 46 -4.73 -1.33 -6.76
N ILE A 47 -3.45 -0.92 -6.68
CA ILE A 47 -2.68 -0.98 -5.43
C ILE A 47 -3.57 -0.35 -4.35
N GLU A 48 -3.85 -1.08 -3.27
CA GLU A 48 -4.75 -0.66 -2.19
C GLU A 48 -4.53 0.83 -1.87
N SER A 49 -5.58 1.64 -2.03
CA SER A 49 -5.43 3.09 -1.98
C SER A 49 -5.10 3.52 -0.56
N PHE A 50 -3.84 3.90 -0.33
CA PHE A 50 -3.34 4.48 0.92
C PHE A 50 -3.91 5.89 1.20
N GLY A 51 -5.17 6.15 0.82
CA GLY A 51 -5.93 7.39 1.04
C GLY A 51 -5.45 8.62 0.26
N HIS A 52 -4.24 8.61 -0.28
CA HIS A 52 -3.60 9.75 -0.94
C HIS A 52 -3.00 9.33 -2.27
N SER A 53 -3.02 10.25 -3.25
CA SER A 53 -2.35 10.06 -4.53
C SER A 53 -0.84 9.89 -4.30
N ARG A 54 -0.26 8.91 -4.98
CA ARG A 54 1.13 8.49 -4.79
C ARG A 54 1.82 8.37 -6.14
N ILE A 55 3.08 8.75 -6.19
CA ILE A 55 3.89 8.68 -7.42
C ILE A 55 4.71 7.40 -7.37
N THR A 56 4.56 6.55 -8.38
CA THR A 56 5.26 5.26 -8.43
C THR A 56 6.62 5.39 -9.12
N PHE A 57 7.63 4.75 -8.54
CA PHE A 57 8.98 4.65 -9.05
C PHE A 57 9.39 3.19 -9.15
N GLN A 58 10.24 2.88 -10.14
CA GLN A 58 10.92 1.59 -10.23
C GLN A 58 12.44 1.82 -10.33
N GLY A 59 13.21 1.24 -9.41
CA GLY A 59 14.67 1.32 -9.44
C GLY A 59 15.23 2.67 -9.01
N THR A 60 16.24 3.16 -9.72
CA THR A 60 16.89 4.46 -9.48
C THR A 60 16.58 5.47 -10.61
N PRO A 61 15.32 5.87 -10.87
CA PRO A 61 15.06 6.98 -11.78
C PRO A 61 15.50 8.28 -11.12
N GLY A 62 15.98 9.25 -11.90
CA GLY A 62 16.00 10.64 -11.44
C GLY A 62 14.60 11.06 -11.01
N LEU A 63 14.48 11.77 -9.88
CA LEU A 63 13.17 12.20 -9.41
C LEU A 63 12.45 13.02 -10.49
N PRO A 64 11.11 12.97 -10.56
CA PRO A 64 10.34 13.82 -11.45
C PRO A 64 10.55 15.28 -11.04
N ALA A 65 10.23 16.22 -11.94
CA ALA A 65 10.29 17.64 -11.63
C ALA A 65 9.53 17.97 -10.33
N GLU A 66 10.04 18.96 -9.57
CA GLU A 66 9.49 19.41 -8.28
C GLU A 66 7.97 19.67 -8.31
N LEU A 67 7.45 20.06 -9.47
CA LEU A 67 6.02 20.23 -9.75
C LEU A 67 5.17 18.99 -9.45
N ALA A 68 5.73 17.78 -9.57
CA ALA A 68 5.02 16.55 -9.28
C ALA A 68 5.09 16.14 -7.80
N THR A 69 6.22 16.39 -7.13
CA THR A 69 6.46 15.94 -5.74
C THR A 69 5.96 16.93 -4.69
N GLY A 70 5.79 18.20 -5.06
CA GLY A 70 5.58 19.30 -4.12
C GLY A 70 6.85 19.62 -3.32
N SER A 71 6.72 20.57 -2.37
CA SER A 71 7.82 20.95 -1.48
C SER A 71 8.22 19.79 -0.56
N PRO A 72 9.52 19.58 -0.32
CA PRO A 72 9.97 18.49 0.52
C PRO A 72 9.55 18.70 1.99
N PRO A 73 8.98 17.69 2.66
CA PRO A 73 8.58 17.81 4.07
C PRO A 73 9.77 17.85 5.05
N CYS A 74 10.95 17.41 4.59
CA CYS A 74 12.17 17.28 5.39
C CYS A 74 13.39 17.63 4.52
N LEU A 75 14.50 17.99 5.17
CA LEU A 75 15.81 18.18 4.55
C LEU A 75 16.83 17.26 5.21
N ASP A 76 17.82 16.82 4.45
CA ASP A 76 18.90 15.98 4.97
C ASP A 76 19.87 16.82 5.84
N LEU A 77 20.90 16.19 6.39
CA LEU A 77 21.85 16.80 7.33
C LEU A 77 22.58 18.02 6.74
N ASP A 78 22.71 18.12 5.43
CA ASP A 78 23.28 19.29 4.74
C ASP A 78 22.37 20.54 4.80
N GLY A 79 21.09 20.36 5.18
CA GLY A 79 20.10 21.42 5.28
C GLY A 79 19.60 21.93 3.93
N ILE A 80 19.88 21.25 2.82
CA ILE A 80 19.47 21.64 1.47
C ILE A 80 18.94 20.48 0.63
N SER A 81 19.42 19.26 0.85
CA SER A 81 18.98 18.09 0.10
C SER A 81 17.56 17.70 0.52
N PRO A 82 16.62 17.58 -0.43
CA PRO A 82 15.23 17.27 -0.12
C PRO A 82 15.06 15.83 0.35
N VAL A 83 14.18 15.62 1.31
CA VAL A 83 13.85 14.29 1.85
C VAL A 83 12.33 14.12 1.86
N PHE A 84 11.85 13.07 1.21
CA PHE A 84 10.43 12.79 1.03
C PHE A 84 9.98 11.51 1.75
N PHE A 85 8.68 11.39 1.98
CA PHE A 85 8.04 10.16 2.41
C PHE A 85 7.91 9.19 1.26
N GLY A 86 8.27 7.93 1.50
CA GLY A 86 8.00 6.87 0.55
C GLY A 86 7.51 5.58 1.18
N SER A 87 7.09 4.66 0.32
CA SER A 87 6.67 3.31 0.68
C SER A 87 7.35 2.31 -0.24
N ALA A 88 8.24 1.49 0.31
CA ALA A 88 9.03 0.50 -0.41
C ALA A 88 8.31 -0.85 -0.48
N HIS A 89 8.19 -1.41 -1.68
CA HIS A 89 7.53 -2.69 -1.93
C HIS A 89 8.54 -3.85 -1.91
N PHE A 90 8.30 -4.85 -1.07
CA PHE A 90 9.15 -6.03 -0.93
C PHE A 90 8.55 -7.24 -1.66
N ALA A 91 9.39 -8.23 -1.96
CA ALA A 91 9.00 -9.44 -2.68
C ALA A 91 8.05 -10.34 -1.86
N ASP A 92 8.06 -10.24 -0.53
CA ASP A 92 7.15 -10.95 0.36
C ASP A 92 5.78 -10.26 0.49
N SER A 93 5.50 -9.30 -0.40
CA SER A 93 4.33 -8.43 -0.43
C SER A 93 4.25 -7.39 0.68
N SER A 94 5.20 -7.33 1.63
CA SER A 94 5.22 -6.25 2.63
C SER A 94 5.51 -4.90 1.98
N ILE A 95 4.98 -3.83 2.58
CA ILE A 95 5.22 -2.45 2.16
C ILE A 95 5.70 -1.67 3.38
N HIS A 96 6.90 -1.11 3.33
CA HIS A 96 7.49 -0.41 4.46
C HIS A 96 7.65 1.10 4.17
N PRO A 97 7.19 1.98 5.08
CA PRO A 97 7.53 3.39 5.00
C PRO A 97 9.04 3.61 5.00
N CYS A 98 9.51 4.53 4.17
CA CYS A 98 10.91 4.80 3.91
C CYS A 98 11.15 6.30 3.73
N LYS A 99 12.42 6.71 3.75
CA LYS A 99 12.84 8.03 3.29
C LYS A 99 13.32 7.94 1.84
N ILE A 100 12.95 8.91 1.01
CA ILE A 100 13.45 9.08 -0.35
C ILE A 100 14.33 10.33 -0.37
N VAL A 101 15.60 10.15 -0.72
CA VAL A 101 16.58 11.23 -0.82
C VAL A 101 17.25 11.13 -2.20
N PRO A 102 16.87 11.96 -3.18
CA PRO A 102 17.36 11.86 -4.56
C PRO A 102 18.87 11.92 -4.70
N ALA A 103 19.54 12.66 -3.81
CA ALA A 103 20.99 12.80 -3.83
C ALA A 103 21.75 11.52 -3.39
N LEU A 104 21.06 10.53 -2.80
CA LEU A 104 21.72 9.31 -2.33
C LEU A 104 21.93 8.29 -3.44
N SER A 105 23.13 7.70 -3.44
CA SER A 105 23.55 6.60 -4.30
C SER A 105 23.85 5.36 -3.46
N PRO A 106 23.66 4.12 -3.96
CA PRO A 106 23.19 3.73 -5.31
C PRO A 106 21.65 3.78 -5.50
N SER A 107 20.90 4.06 -4.44
CA SER A 107 19.45 4.24 -4.50
C SER A 107 19.02 5.45 -3.67
N ALA A 108 18.01 6.17 -4.13
CA ALA A 108 17.38 7.25 -3.37
C ALA A 108 16.54 6.74 -2.18
N CYS A 109 16.06 5.50 -2.25
CA CYS A 109 15.15 4.93 -1.26
C CYS A 109 15.93 4.22 -0.13
N ARG A 110 15.63 4.59 1.12
CA ARG A 110 16.25 4.04 2.33
C ARG A 110 15.18 3.56 3.30
N VAL A 111 15.19 2.25 3.56
CA VAL A 111 14.15 1.58 4.36
C VAL A 111 14.74 1.14 5.70
N PRO A 112 14.16 1.55 6.85
CA PRO A 112 14.47 0.94 8.13
C PRO A 112 13.79 -0.44 8.21
N TYR A 113 14.57 -1.52 8.28
CA TYR A 113 14.02 -2.87 8.42
C TYR A 113 15.06 -3.84 9.01
N GLY A 114 14.64 -4.74 9.89
CA GLY A 114 15.50 -5.82 10.41
C GLY A 114 16.77 -5.34 11.12
N GLY A 115 16.74 -4.16 11.75
CA GLY A 115 17.90 -3.55 12.42
C GLY A 115 18.86 -2.80 11.48
N LYS A 116 18.55 -2.70 10.18
CA LYS A 116 19.43 -2.10 9.16
C LYS A 116 18.75 -0.99 8.36
N GLU A 117 19.59 -0.11 7.80
CA GLU A 117 19.18 0.79 6.72
C GLU A 117 19.40 0.08 5.38
N HIS A 118 18.30 -0.31 4.73
CA HIS A 118 18.34 -0.98 3.44
C HIS A 118 18.34 0.02 2.29
N HIS A 119 19.25 -0.19 1.33
CA HIS A 119 19.18 0.44 0.03
C HIS A 119 18.12 -0.31 -0.79
N HIS A 120 17.02 0.35 -1.13
CA HIS A 120 15.91 -0.30 -1.82
C HIS A 120 15.93 0.06 -3.30
N ASP A 121 16.12 -0.94 -4.15
CA ASP A 121 16.22 -0.80 -5.61
C ASP A 121 14.99 -1.35 -6.36
N LYS A 122 13.95 -1.75 -5.62
CA LYS A 122 12.68 -2.25 -6.21
C LYS A 122 11.66 -1.13 -6.31
N ALA A 123 10.41 -1.49 -6.63
CA ALA A 123 9.33 -0.51 -6.70
C ALA A 123 9.14 0.18 -5.34
N TYR A 124 8.91 1.49 -5.40
CA TYR A 124 8.47 2.29 -4.26
C TYR A 124 7.55 3.40 -4.72
N THR A 125 6.77 3.95 -3.81
CA THR A 125 5.96 5.13 -4.07
C THR A 125 6.43 6.31 -3.24
N LEU A 126 6.32 7.53 -3.76
CA LEU A 126 6.45 8.77 -3.01
C LEU A 126 5.05 9.25 -2.59
N LEU A 127 4.94 9.71 -1.36
CA LEU A 127 3.76 10.41 -0.85
C LEU A 127 4.03 11.93 -0.90
N PRO A 128 3.38 12.68 -1.81
CA PRO A 128 3.46 14.14 -1.79
C PRO A 128 2.87 14.65 -0.47
N PHE A 129 3.64 15.47 0.25
CA PHE A 129 3.16 16.08 1.48
C PHE A 129 2.27 17.27 1.15
N ASN A 130 1.05 17.28 1.69
CA ASN A 130 0.12 18.41 1.54
C ASN A 130 -0.19 19.03 2.92
N PRO A 131 0.33 20.22 3.23
CA PRO A 131 0.12 20.87 4.54
C PRO A 131 -1.33 21.30 4.79
N GLU A 132 -2.20 21.35 3.77
CA GLU A 132 -3.63 21.65 3.95
C GLU A 132 -4.43 20.45 4.49
N THR A 133 -3.91 19.24 4.31
CA THR A 133 -4.63 17.98 4.63
C THR A 133 -3.83 17.03 5.50
N MET A 134 -2.55 17.32 5.75
CA MET A 134 -1.63 16.51 6.55
C MET A 134 -0.93 17.40 7.57
N GLU A 135 -0.71 16.86 8.75
CA GLU A 135 -0.03 17.54 9.85
C GLU A 135 0.90 16.56 10.57
N PHE A 136 1.99 17.06 11.13
CA PHE A 136 2.83 16.26 11.99
C PHE A 136 2.32 16.36 13.42
N VAL A 137 2.02 15.20 14.03
CA VAL A 137 1.50 15.15 15.39
C VAL A 137 2.52 14.47 16.30
N PRO A 138 3.05 15.17 17.32
CA PRO A 138 3.95 14.56 18.30
C PRO A 138 3.31 13.36 18.99
N THR A 139 4.08 12.27 19.12
CA THR A 139 3.62 11.06 19.81
C THR A 139 4.80 10.28 20.39
N SER A 140 4.50 9.15 21.04
CA SER A 140 5.48 8.25 21.64
C SER A 140 4.95 6.82 21.70
N GLY A 141 5.85 5.85 21.85
CA GLY A 141 5.50 4.46 22.14
C GLY A 141 4.65 3.76 21.08
N GLY A 142 4.76 4.17 19.81
CA GLY A 142 3.92 3.65 18.72
C GLY A 142 2.47 4.11 18.75
N ARG A 143 2.11 5.03 19.65
CA ARG A 143 0.72 5.44 19.87
C ARG A 143 0.20 6.32 18.75
N ILE A 144 -1.06 6.10 18.40
CA ILE A 144 -1.81 6.99 17.52
C ILE A 144 -2.51 8.04 18.41
N PRO A 145 -2.25 9.35 18.22
CA PRO A 145 -2.91 10.40 18.99
C PRO A 145 -4.44 10.35 18.83
N LYS A 146 -5.18 10.60 19.93
CA LYS A 146 -6.65 10.55 19.94
C LYS A 146 -7.23 11.55 18.94
N GLY A 147 -8.19 11.09 18.15
CA GLY A 147 -8.89 11.92 17.16
C GLY A 147 -8.10 12.19 15.87
N LYS A 148 -6.88 11.64 15.74
CA LYS A 148 -6.08 11.72 14.51
C LYS A 148 -6.24 10.44 13.69
N ARG A 149 -6.11 10.57 12.37
CA ARG A 149 -6.12 9.46 11.43
C ARG A 149 -4.74 9.39 10.77
N PRO A 150 -3.87 8.46 11.19
CA PRO A 150 -2.51 8.40 10.69
C PRO A 150 -2.46 7.95 9.23
N ILE A 151 -1.48 8.45 8.49
CA ILE A 151 -1.30 8.09 7.08
C ILE A 151 -0.63 6.73 6.99
N VAL A 152 -1.39 5.75 6.48
CA VAL A 152 -0.88 4.41 6.19
C VAL A 152 0.19 4.52 5.11
N GLY A 153 1.40 4.12 5.44
CA GLY A 153 2.52 4.03 4.51
C GLY A 153 2.84 2.60 4.09
N GLY A 154 2.14 1.61 4.62
CA GLY A 154 2.28 0.23 4.21
C GLY A 154 1.76 -0.76 5.25
N HIS A 155 2.29 -1.96 5.23
CA HIS A 155 1.94 -3.06 6.11
C HIS A 155 3.08 -4.07 6.21
N GLU A 156 3.12 -4.81 7.31
CA GLU A 156 4.01 -5.98 7.44
C GLU A 156 3.59 -7.09 6.45
N LYS A 157 4.29 -8.22 6.45
CA LYS A 157 3.94 -9.39 5.62
C LYS A 157 2.48 -9.83 5.80
N ASP A 158 1.97 -9.77 7.04
CA ASP A 158 0.53 -9.83 7.28
C ASP A 158 -0.08 -8.46 6.95
N LYS A 159 -0.85 -8.40 5.86
CA LYS A 159 -1.47 -7.18 5.33
C LYS A 159 -2.36 -6.44 6.33
N ASN A 160 -2.83 -7.13 7.38
CA ASN A 160 -3.65 -6.52 8.42
C ASN A 160 -2.83 -5.68 9.42
N ILE A 161 -1.51 -5.87 9.47
CA ILE A 161 -0.62 -5.17 10.38
C ILE A 161 -0.09 -3.91 9.68
N LYS A 162 -0.80 -2.80 9.86
CA LYS A 162 -0.50 -1.51 9.21
C LYS A 162 0.75 -0.85 9.77
N LEU A 163 1.45 -0.15 8.87
CA LEU A 163 2.58 0.73 9.18
C LEU A 163 2.24 2.15 8.76
N PHE A 164 2.55 3.11 9.62
CA PHE A 164 2.25 4.53 9.40
C PHE A 164 3.52 5.33 9.14
N HIS A 165 3.41 6.38 8.32
CA HIS A 165 4.50 7.33 8.15
C HIS A 165 4.77 8.08 9.46
N ALA A 166 6.04 8.20 9.81
CA ALA A 166 6.49 8.97 10.96
C ALA A 166 7.77 9.72 10.63
N VAL A 167 8.13 10.69 11.47
CA VAL A 167 9.36 11.49 11.37
C VAL A 167 10.06 11.50 12.72
N ALA A 168 11.30 11.02 12.76
CA ALA A 168 12.15 11.15 13.93
C ALA A 168 12.86 12.52 13.94
N ASN A 169 12.93 13.14 15.12
CA ASN A 169 13.63 14.41 15.32
C ASN A 169 15.03 14.14 15.88
N VAL A 170 16.02 14.00 15.01
CA VAL A 170 17.40 13.62 15.36
C VAL A 170 18.23 14.85 15.68
N SER A 171 18.72 14.97 16.92
CA SER A 171 19.63 16.05 17.29
C SER A 171 21.06 15.74 16.84
N VAL A 172 21.61 16.56 15.95
CA VAL A 172 22.99 16.42 15.43
C VAL A 172 23.63 17.80 15.41
N ARG A 173 24.77 17.95 16.12
CA ARG A 173 25.55 19.20 16.18
C ARG A 173 24.68 20.43 16.55
N GLY A 174 23.75 20.26 17.48
CA GLY A 174 22.87 21.34 17.96
C GLY A 174 21.72 21.69 17.01
N ARG A 175 21.50 20.92 15.94
CA ARG A 175 20.37 21.09 15.01
C ARG A 175 19.46 19.87 15.05
N ILE A 176 18.18 20.05 14.70
CA ILE A 176 17.23 18.94 14.54
C ILE A 176 17.14 18.59 13.06
N VAL A 177 17.49 17.35 12.72
CA VAL A 177 17.24 16.77 11.40
C VAL A 177 15.99 15.89 11.49
N ARG A 178 15.05 16.13 10.59
CA ARG A 178 13.79 15.39 10.51
C ARG A 178 13.96 14.23 9.55
N VAL A 179 13.78 13.01 10.05
CA VAL A 179 14.08 11.79 9.28
C VAL A 179 12.82 10.94 9.13
N PRO A 180 12.28 10.79 7.91
CA PRO A 180 11.15 9.90 7.68
C PRO A 180 11.46 8.45 8.04
N GLY A 181 10.43 7.78 8.55
CA GLY A 181 10.47 6.39 8.97
C GLY A 181 9.06 5.81 9.11
N LYS A 182 8.95 4.77 9.93
CA LYS A 182 7.71 4.03 10.18
C LYS A 182 7.40 3.98 11.68
N THR A 183 6.12 4.03 12.02
CA THR A 183 5.62 3.74 13.37
C THR A 183 4.38 2.87 13.31
N ALA A 184 4.12 2.13 14.38
CA ALA A 184 2.89 1.39 14.62
C ALA A 184 2.84 0.97 16.10
N PRO A 185 1.66 0.60 16.63
CA PRO A 185 1.54 0.15 18.02
C PRO A 185 2.50 -1.00 18.38
N HIS A 186 2.66 -1.99 17.50
CA HIS A 186 3.56 -3.13 17.75
C HIS A 186 5.05 -2.78 17.66
N LEU A 187 5.40 -1.65 17.05
CA LEU A 187 6.79 -1.20 16.93
C LEU A 187 7.27 -0.39 18.14
N SER A 188 6.36 0.02 19.04
CA SER A 188 6.67 0.76 20.26
C SER A 188 7.48 2.06 20.07
N GLY A 189 7.51 2.63 18.87
CA GLY A 189 8.27 3.83 18.55
C GLY A 189 8.32 4.16 17.05
N CYS A 190 9.16 5.11 16.67
CA CYS A 190 9.50 5.41 15.28
C CYS A 190 10.81 4.71 14.91
N ASN A 191 10.74 3.84 13.91
CA ASN A 191 11.88 3.18 13.29
C ASN A 191 12.29 3.99 12.05
N PHE A 192 13.55 4.41 11.97
CA PHE A 192 14.04 5.27 10.89
C PHE A 192 15.46 4.89 10.48
N ALA A 193 15.77 5.15 9.21
CA ALA A 193 17.05 4.82 8.61
C ALA A 193 18.06 5.95 8.82
N TRP A 194 19.15 5.70 9.56
CA TRP A 194 20.18 6.72 9.81
C TRP A 194 21.56 6.13 10.10
N GLY A 195 22.53 6.50 9.24
CA GLY A 195 23.93 6.13 9.41
C GLY A 195 24.18 4.64 9.17
N GLY A 196 23.45 4.01 8.25
CA GLY A 196 23.60 2.61 7.87
C GLY A 196 22.83 1.62 8.74
N ILE A 197 22.09 2.08 9.74
CA ILE A 197 21.32 1.23 10.66
C ILE A 197 19.86 1.68 10.78
N GLU A 198 18.98 0.76 11.20
CA GLU A 198 17.65 1.11 11.70
C GLU A 198 17.81 1.60 13.14
N ARG A 199 17.37 2.82 13.41
CA ARG A 199 17.29 3.39 14.75
C ARG A 199 15.85 3.45 15.20
N VAL A 200 15.65 3.40 16.51
CA VAL A 200 14.33 3.52 17.12
C VAL A 200 14.34 4.63 18.14
N PHE A 201 13.41 5.57 18.00
CA PHE A 201 13.05 6.44 19.11
C PHE A 201 11.66 6.09 19.65
N GLN A 202 11.58 5.84 20.95
CA GLN A 202 10.32 5.63 21.65
C GLN A 202 9.57 6.95 21.91
N SER A 203 10.27 8.09 21.85
CA SER A 203 9.73 9.45 21.97
C SER A 203 10.44 10.35 20.95
N ASN A 204 10.24 11.67 20.95
CA ASN A 204 10.93 12.59 20.03
C ASN A 204 10.70 12.27 18.54
N TYR A 205 9.46 11.88 18.22
CA TYR A 205 9.02 11.70 16.84
C TYR A 205 7.58 12.16 16.69
N GLU A 206 7.20 12.36 15.44
CA GLU A 206 5.86 12.77 15.04
C GLU A 206 5.29 11.70 14.11
N ILE A 207 3.99 11.44 14.21
CA ILE A 207 3.25 10.64 13.24
C ILE A 207 2.60 11.60 12.24
N LEU A 208 2.54 11.18 10.97
CA LEU A 208 1.80 11.89 9.92
C LEU A 208 0.34 11.44 9.91
#